data_AF-A0A9N7RLW3-F1
#
_entry.id   AF-A0A9N7RLW3-F1
#
_cell.length_a   1.000
_cell.length_b   1.000
_cell.length_c   1.000
_cell.angle_alpha   90.00
_cell.angle_beta   90.00
_cell.angle_gamma   90.00
#
_symmetry.space_group_name_H-M   'P 1'
#
loop_
_entity.id
_entity.type
_entity.pdbx_description
1 polymer ?
#
loop_
_entity_poly.entity_id
_entity_poly.type
_entity_poly.pdbx_seq_one_letter_code
_entity_poly.pdbx_strand_id
1 'polypeptide(L)'
;MADGQETDKNIEIWKIKKLIKALEAAHGNGTSMISLIMPPCDQIARVAKMLDNEYATASNIKSRVNCQSVLGAITSAQQRLKFYNKVPPNGLVLYTGTIVTEEGKEKKVAFHFKPFRSINSSLYLCDNKFHTEALNELLKSDDWFSFIIIFGTLSGNTREILRSTGVVASLPCVFTGWERRSATTM
;
A
#
# COMPACT_ATOMS: atom_id res chain seq x y z
N MET A 1 22.75 19.64 -10.08
CA MET A 1 22.48 18.24 -10.47
C MET A 1 21.21 17.70 -9.77
N ALA A 2 20.14 18.49 -9.67
CA ALA A 2 18.90 18.08 -8.99
C ALA A 2 17.86 17.47 -9.96
N ASP A 3 17.88 17.91 -11.21
CA ASP A 3 16.89 17.55 -12.25
C ASP A 3 16.89 16.05 -12.63
N GLY A 4 18.06 15.41 -12.60
CA GLY A 4 18.18 13.97 -12.90
C GLY A 4 17.49 13.07 -11.87
N GLN A 5 17.61 13.39 -10.58
CA GLN A 5 17.05 12.57 -9.50
C GLN A 5 15.51 12.62 -9.45
N GLU A 6 14.92 13.74 -9.87
CA GLU A 6 13.46 13.89 -9.92
C GLU A 6 12.86 13.13 -11.10
N THR A 7 13.56 13.14 -12.23
CA THR A 7 13.23 12.33 -13.41
C THR A 7 13.30 10.83 -13.11
N ASP A 8 14.35 10.37 -12.42
CA ASP A 8 14.49 8.97 -12.02
C ASP A 8 13.36 8.49 -11.09
N LYS A 9 12.98 9.31 -10.11
CA LYS A 9 11.84 9.03 -9.21
C LYS A 9 10.52 8.95 -9.98
N ASN A 10 10.30 9.85 -10.95
CA ASN A 10 9.10 9.82 -11.78
C ASN A 10 9.02 8.55 -12.64
N ILE A 11 10.16 8.06 -13.13
CA ILE A 11 10.24 6.79 -13.87
C ILE A 11 9.90 5.60 -12.95
N GLU A 12 10.39 5.58 -11.71
CA GLU A 12 10.04 4.53 -10.73
C GLU A 12 8.55 4.54 -10.38
N ILE A 13 7.98 5.73 -10.14
CA ILE A 13 6.55 5.90 -9.89
C ILE A 13 5.73 5.40 -11.08
N TRP A 14 6.17 5.72 -12.31
CA TRP A 14 5.49 5.25 -13.52
C TRP A 14 5.56 3.71 -13.67
N LYS A 15 6.70 3.10 -13.36
CA LYS A 15 6.86 1.64 -13.34
C LYS A 15 5.90 0.99 -12.34
N ILE A 16 5.80 1.53 -11.13
CA ILE A 16 4.88 1.03 -10.09
C ILE A 16 3.42 1.21 -10.52
N LYS A 17 3.04 2.38 -11.06
CA LYS A 17 1.69 2.62 -11.61
C LYS A 17 1.33 1.61 -12.70
N LYS A 18 2.29 1.30 -13.58
CA LYS A 18 2.09 0.30 -14.64
C LYS A 18 1.92 -1.11 -14.06
N LEU A 19 2.69 -1.46 -13.02
CA LEU A 19 2.55 -2.73 -12.32
C LEU A 19 1.19 -2.86 -11.62
N ILE A 20 0.71 -1.81 -10.96
CA ILE A 20 -0.60 -1.80 -10.30
C ILE A 20 -1.71 -2.03 -11.32
N LYS A 21 -1.68 -1.33 -12.46
CA LYS A 21 -2.65 -1.56 -13.54
C LYS A 21 -2.62 -3.00 -14.06
N ALA A 22 -1.43 -3.61 -14.16
CA ALA A 22 -1.30 -5.00 -14.58
C ALA A 22 -1.83 -5.98 -13.51
N LEU A 23 -1.64 -5.68 -12.22
CA LEU A 23 -2.17 -6.48 -11.10
C LEU A 23 -3.69 -6.37 -10.98
N GLU A 24 -4.27 -5.19 -11.24
CA GLU A 24 -5.72 -4.98 -11.24
C GLU A 24 -6.42 -5.66 -12.43
N ALA A 25 -5.76 -5.71 -13.60
CA ALA A 25 -6.25 -6.44 -14.77
C ALA A 25 -6.11 -7.97 -14.63
N ALA A 26 -5.20 -8.43 -13.77
CA ALA A 26 -4.99 -9.86 -13.52
C ALA A 26 -6.13 -10.43 -12.66
N HIS A 27 -6.90 -11.36 -13.23
CA HIS A 27 -7.94 -12.10 -12.53
C HIS A 27 -7.63 -13.59 -12.48
N GLY A 28 -7.86 -14.21 -11.32
CA GLY A 28 -7.70 -15.65 -11.12
C GLY A 28 -9.04 -16.39 -11.13
N ASN A 29 -9.01 -17.68 -11.46
CA ASN A 29 -10.18 -18.54 -11.29
C ASN A 29 -10.26 -19.00 -9.82
N GLY A 30 -11.01 -18.26 -9.00
CA GLY A 30 -11.22 -18.55 -7.57
C GLY A 30 -10.18 -17.91 -6.64
N THR A 31 -10.13 -18.35 -5.39
CA THR A 31 -9.39 -17.71 -4.27
C THR A 31 -7.91 -18.06 -4.30
N SER A 32 -7.19 -17.56 -5.30
CA SER A 32 -5.79 -17.94 -5.54
C SER A 32 -4.82 -16.75 -5.49
N MET A 33 -5.32 -15.56 -5.15
CA MET A 33 -4.57 -14.32 -5.21
C MET A 33 -4.24 -13.86 -3.79
N ILE A 34 -2.97 -14.03 -3.42
CA ILE A 34 -2.47 -13.60 -2.11
C ILE A 34 -1.84 -12.22 -2.26
N SER A 35 -2.34 -11.31 -1.44
CA SER A 35 -1.81 -9.96 -1.26
C SER A 35 -1.18 -9.89 0.12
N LEU A 36 0.15 -9.76 0.18
CA LEU A 36 0.92 -9.64 1.41
C LEU A 36 1.70 -8.33 1.42
N ILE A 37 1.47 -7.52 2.44
CA ILE A 37 2.16 -6.26 2.70
C ILE A 37 2.81 -6.35 4.07
N MET A 38 4.11 -6.12 4.11
CA MET A 38 4.93 -6.16 5.30
C MET A 38 5.46 -4.76 5.61
N PRO A 39 5.14 -4.19 6.79
CA PRO A 39 5.67 -2.90 7.19
C PRO A 39 7.17 -2.98 7.51
N PRO A 40 7.89 -1.84 7.51
CA PRO A 40 9.25 -1.81 8.01
C PRO A 40 9.24 -2.15 9.51
N CYS A 41 10.33 -2.74 9.99
CA CYS A 41 10.50 -3.29 11.35
C CYS A 41 9.83 -4.64 11.62
N ASP A 42 9.05 -5.20 10.69
CA ASP A 42 8.54 -6.56 10.86
C ASP A 42 9.65 -7.62 10.68
N GLN A 43 9.49 -8.76 11.34
CA GLN A 43 10.41 -9.88 11.23
C GLN A 43 9.93 -10.89 10.20
N ILE A 44 10.82 -11.25 9.27
CA ILE A 44 10.54 -12.24 8.23
C ILE A 44 10.12 -13.59 8.84
N ALA A 45 10.73 -14.00 9.94
CA ALA A 45 10.40 -15.24 10.65
C ALA A 45 8.94 -15.27 11.15
N ARG A 46 8.40 -14.13 11.59
CA ARG A 46 7.01 -14.01 12.04
C ARG A 46 6.05 -14.29 10.89
N VAL A 47 6.31 -13.66 9.73
CA VAL A 47 5.50 -13.81 8.53
C VAL A 47 5.64 -15.22 7.93
N ALA A 48 6.85 -15.79 7.93
CA ALA A 48 7.07 -17.16 7.49
C ALA A 48 6.25 -18.17 8.32
N LYS A 49 6.25 -18.01 9.66
CA LYS A 49 5.43 -18.84 10.56
C LYS A 49 3.93 -18.66 10.34
N MET A 50 3.48 -17.44 10.05
CA MET A 50 2.09 -17.18 9.68
C MET A 50 1.71 -17.92 8.39
N LEU A 51 2.56 -17.84 7.35
CA LEU A 51 2.35 -18.58 6.10
C LEU A 51 2.35 -20.11 6.29
N ASP A 52 3.15 -20.66 7.21
CA ASP A 52 3.12 -22.09 7.55
C ASP A 52 1.79 -22.51 8.19
N ASN A 53 1.23 -21.69 9.08
CA ASN A 53 -0.08 -21.95 9.68
C ASN A 53 -1.21 -21.86 8.63
N GLU A 54 -1.11 -20.90 7.72
CA GLU A 54 -2.04 -20.75 6.59
C GLU A 54 -1.94 -21.93 5.61
N TYR A 55 -0.72 -22.44 5.37
CA TYR A 55 -0.51 -23.64 4.56
C TYR A 55 -1.19 -24.87 5.17
N ALA A 56 -1.04 -25.07 6.49
CA ALA A 56 -1.71 -26.16 7.20
C ALA A 56 -3.24 -26.03 7.13
N THR A 57 -3.76 -24.83 7.29
CA THR A 57 -5.20 -24.57 7.23
C THR A 57 -5.75 -24.75 5.82
N ALA A 58 -5.03 -24.28 4.80
CA ALA A 58 -5.40 -24.42 3.39
C ALA A 58 -5.44 -25.88 2.92
N SER A 59 -4.64 -26.76 3.53
CA SER A 59 -4.66 -28.19 3.20
C SER A 59 -6.00 -28.88 3.50
N ASN A 60 -6.80 -28.31 4.42
CA ASN A 60 -8.11 -28.84 4.82
C ASN A 60 -9.27 -28.36 3.91
N ILE A 61 -8.99 -27.57 2.86
CA ILE A 61 -10.01 -27.10 1.92
C ILE A 61 -10.60 -28.28 1.15
N LYS A 62 -11.93 -28.43 1.18
CA LYS A 62 -12.67 -29.56 0.57
C LYS A 62 -12.49 -29.66 -0.95
N SER A 63 -12.37 -28.52 -1.64
CA SER A 63 -12.16 -28.50 -3.09
C SER A 63 -10.69 -28.76 -3.43
N ARG A 64 -10.42 -29.87 -4.12
CA ARG A 64 -9.05 -30.27 -4.51
C ARG A 64 -8.36 -29.22 -5.40
N VAL A 65 -9.09 -28.64 -6.36
CA VAL A 65 -8.55 -27.66 -7.31
C VAL A 65 -8.20 -26.35 -6.61
N ASN A 66 -9.06 -25.87 -5.71
CA ASN A 66 -8.79 -24.66 -4.94
C ASN A 66 -7.64 -24.88 -3.95
N CYS A 67 -7.63 -26.04 -3.26
CA CYS A 67 -6.56 -26.42 -2.35
C CYS A 67 -5.19 -26.40 -3.06
N GLN A 68 -5.07 -27.02 -4.23
CA GLN A 68 -3.82 -27.03 -5.01
C GLN A 68 -3.36 -25.62 -5.41
N SER A 69 -4.31 -24.73 -5.74
CA SER A 69 -4.01 -23.36 -6.15
C SER A 69 -3.53 -22.49 -4.99
N VAL A 70 -4.22 -22.56 -3.84
CA VAL A 70 -3.84 -21.84 -2.61
C VAL A 70 -2.49 -22.32 -2.09
N LEU A 71 -2.29 -23.65 -1.97
CA LEU A 71 -1.02 -24.21 -1.51
C LEU A 71 0.13 -23.80 -2.43
N GLY A 72 -0.09 -23.83 -3.75
CA GLY A 72 0.90 -23.37 -4.73
C GLY A 72 1.26 -21.89 -4.59
N ALA A 73 0.29 -21.03 -4.29
CA ALA A 73 0.52 -19.61 -4.06
C ALA A 73 1.31 -19.37 -2.75
N ILE A 74 0.94 -20.04 -1.65
CA ILE A 74 1.65 -19.94 -0.37
C ILE A 74 3.10 -20.43 -0.51
N THR A 75 3.34 -21.59 -1.13
CA THR A 75 4.70 -22.09 -1.36
C THR A 75 5.53 -21.11 -2.18
N SER A 76 4.92 -20.47 -3.21
CA SER A 76 5.60 -19.45 -4.01
C SER A 76 5.94 -18.21 -3.17
N ALA A 77 5.04 -17.79 -2.28
CA ALA A 77 5.28 -16.67 -1.37
C ALA A 77 6.42 -16.96 -0.39
N GLN A 78 6.43 -18.15 0.21
CA GLN A 78 7.50 -18.59 1.11
C GLN A 78 8.86 -18.65 0.40
N GLN A 79 8.90 -19.15 -0.83
CA GLN A 79 10.13 -19.15 -1.64
C GLN A 79 10.65 -17.73 -1.87
N ARG A 80 9.76 -16.77 -2.19
CA ARG A 80 10.14 -15.37 -2.37
C ARG A 80 10.63 -14.72 -1.09
N LEU A 81 10.00 -15.05 0.03
CA LEU A 81 10.36 -14.51 1.33
C LEU A 81 11.75 -14.97 1.79
N LYS A 82 12.17 -16.20 1.45
CA LYS A 82 13.51 -16.75 1.75
C LYS A 82 14.67 -15.97 1.11
N PHE A 83 14.45 -15.25 0.01
CA PHE A 83 15.50 -14.42 -0.60
C PHE A 83 15.86 -13.20 0.26
N TYR A 84 14.96 -12.79 1.15
CA TYR A 84 15.17 -11.65 2.04
C TYR A 84 15.60 -12.16 3.42
N ASN A 85 16.75 -11.70 3.90
CA ASN A 85 17.20 -11.98 5.27
C ASN A 85 16.61 -10.98 6.28
N LYS A 86 16.34 -9.74 5.84
CA LYS A 86 15.70 -8.68 6.63
C LYS A 86 14.72 -7.89 5.75
N VAL A 87 13.65 -7.38 6.37
CA VAL A 87 12.68 -6.53 5.68
C VAL A 87 13.37 -5.19 5.36
N PRO A 88 13.32 -4.72 4.10
CA PRO A 88 13.88 -3.43 3.74
C PRO A 88 13.18 -2.28 4.49
N PRO A 89 13.84 -1.11 4.65
CA PRO A 89 13.35 -0.02 5.50
C PRO A 89 12.07 0.68 5.00
N ASN A 90 11.63 0.41 3.77
CA ASN A 90 10.36 0.94 3.25
C ASN A 90 9.22 -0.08 3.37
N GLY A 91 9.49 -1.27 3.91
CA GLY A 91 8.57 -2.40 3.86
C GLY A 91 8.73 -3.23 2.58
N LEU A 92 8.01 -4.34 2.51
CA LEU A 92 8.05 -5.30 1.41
C LEU A 92 6.61 -5.61 0.96
N VAL A 93 6.39 -5.59 -0.35
CA VAL A 93 5.10 -5.97 -0.95
C VAL A 93 5.31 -7.23 -1.77
N LEU A 94 4.43 -8.20 -1.55
CA LEU A 94 4.44 -9.50 -2.21
C LEU A 94 3.04 -9.82 -2.73
N TYR A 95 2.94 -10.01 -4.05
CA TYR A 95 1.74 -10.50 -4.72
C TYR A 95 2.05 -11.84 -5.35
N THR A 96 1.31 -12.87 -4.96
CA THR A 96 1.45 -14.22 -5.52
C THR A 96 0.10 -14.77 -5.89
N GLY A 97 0.01 -15.40 -7.05
CA GLY A 97 -1.20 -16.09 -7.44
C GLY A 97 -1.08 -16.79 -8.78
N THR A 98 -2.17 -17.38 -9.20
CA THR A 98 -2.26 -18.06 -10.50
C THR A 98 -3.23 -17.27 -11.37
N ILE A 99 -2.73 -16.74 -12.48
CA ILE A 99 -3.51 -15.98 -13.44
C ILE A 99 -3.82 -16.88 -14.65
N VAL A 100 -5.01 -16.76 -15.20
CA VAL A 100 -5.39 -17.42 -16.45
C VAL A 100 -5.05 -16.48 -17.59
N THR A 101 -4.21 -16.92 -18.53
CA THR A 101 -3.90 -16.15 -19.74
C THR A 101 -5.02 -16.34 -20.77
N GLU A 102 -5.14 -15.45 -21.76
CA GLU A 102 -6.14 -15.54 -22.85
C GLU A 102 -6.12 -16.89 -23.59
N GLU A 103 -4.96 -17.57 -23.61
CA GLU A 103 -4.82 -18.94 -24.15
C GLU A 103 -5.43 -20.05 -23.25
N GLY A 104 -6.09 -19.70 -22.16
CA GLY A 104 -6.66 -20.65 -21.19
C GLY A 104 -5.60 -21.37 -20.33
N LYS A 105 -4.32 -21.01 -20.47
CA LYS A 105 -3.24 -21.58 -19.65
C LYS A 105 -3.13 -20.89 -18.31
N GLU A 106 -2.99 -21.69 -17.26
CA GLU A 106 -2.70 -21.24 -15.91
C GLU A 106 -1.22 -20.87 -15.77
N LYS A 107 -0.94 -19.62 -15.36
CA LYS A 107 0.41 -19.13 -15.12
C LYS A 107 0.55 -18.68 -13.68
N LYS A 108 1.50 -19.26 -12.98
CA LYS A 108 1.90 -18.82 -11.64
C LYS A 108 2.70 -17.53 -11.74
N VAL A 109 2.25 -16.50 -11.04
CA VAL A 109 2.91 -15.19 -10.97
C VAL A 109 3.28 -14.87 -9.53
N ALA A 110 4.47 -14.29 -9.36
CA ALA A 110 4.99 -13.88 -8.08
C ALA A 110 5.76 -12.57 -8.25
N PHE A 111 5.14 -11.47 -7.85
CA PHE A 111 5.72 -10.13 -7.89
C PHE A 111 6.13 -9.73 -6.48
N HIS A 112 7.37 -9.25 -6.35
CA HIS A 112 7.92 -8.77 -5.09
C HIS A 112 8.67 -7.48 -5.40
N PHE A 113 8.40 -6.42 -4.65
CA PHE A 113 9.09 -5.16 -4.83
C PHE A 113 9.12 -4.36 -3.52
N LYS A 114 10.07 -3.43 -3.45
CA LYS A 114 10.17 -2.44 -2.39
C LYS A 114 9.37 -1.19 -2.81
N PRO A 115 8.42 -0.70 -2.00
CA PRO A 115 7.68 0.52 -2.31
C PRO A 115 8.57 1.76 -2.18
N PHE A 116 8.22 2.81 -2.92
CA PHE A 116 8.94 4.08 -2.93
C PHE A 116 8.81 4.83 -1.59
N ARG A 117 7.66 4.69 -0.91
CA ARG A 117 7.38 5.19 0.45
C ARG A 117 7.26 4.04 1.43
N SER A 118 7.59 4.32 2.69
CA SER A 118 7.38 3.38 3.79
C SER A 118 5.90 3.12 4.05
N ILE A 119 5.51 1.86 4.16
CA ILE A 119 4.13 1.44 4.43
C ILE A 119 4.03 0.99 5.88
N ASN A 120 3.14 1.58 6.68
CA ASN A 120 2.92 1.15 8.07
C ASN A 120 1.79 0.12 8.23
N SER A 121 1.01 -0.12 7.18
CA SER A 121 -0.06 -1.13 7.18
C SER A 121 0.50 -2.52 6.89
N SER A 122 0.11 -3.48 7.73
CA SER A 122 0.32 -4.92 7.49
C SER A 122 -0.99 -5.49 6.94
N LEU A 123 -0.94 -6.15 5.80
CA LEU A 123 -2.13 -6.76 5.17
C LEU A 123 -1.78 -8.15 4.65
N TYR A 124 -2.63 -9.12 4.95
CA TYR A 124 -2.59 -10.46 4.38
C TYR A 124 -4.01 -10.86 4.00
N LEU A 125 -4.27 -11.01 2.70
CA LEU A 125 -5.58 -11.39 2.16
C LEU A 125 -5.40 -12.39 1.01
N CYS A 126 -6.27 -13.39 0.97
CA CYS A 126 -6.40 -14.34 -0.14
C CYS A 126 -7.79 -14.17 -0.75
N ASP A 127 -7.86 -13.71 -1.99
CA ASP A 127 -9.11 -13.49 -2.71
C ASP A 127 -8.94 -13.87 -4.21
N ASN A 128 -9.92 -13.54 -5.03
CA ASN A 128 -9.92 -13.74 -6.48
C ASN A 128 -9.21 -12.59 -7.22
N LYS A 129 -8.87 -11.51 -6.51
CA LYS A 129 -8.24 -10.29 -7.03
C LYS A 129 -7.09 -9.86 -6.13
N PHE A 130 -6.12 -9.15 -6.69
CA PHE A 130 -5.10 -8.51 -5.88
C PHE A 130 -5.62 -7.23 -5.24
N HIS A 131 -5.39 -7.07 -3.94
CA HIS A 131 -5.72 -5.84 -3.22
C HIS A 131 -4.56 -4.84 -3.38
N THR A 132 -4.75 -3.85 -4.25
CA THR A 132 -3.81 -2.76 -4.53
C THR A 132 -4.17 -1.43 -3.84
N GLU A 133 -5.23 -1.43 -3.02
CA GLU A 133 -5.75 -0.23 -2.34
C GLU A 133 -4.69 0.50 -1.54
N ALA A 134 -3.93 -0.24 -0.72
CA ALA A 134 -2.83 0.32 0.08
C ALA A 134 -1.73 0.96 -0.79
N LEU A 135 -1.50 0.47 -2.02
CA LEU A 135 -0.54 1.08 -2.94
C LEU A 135 -1.10 2.31 -3.65
N ASN A 136 -2.39 2.29 -4.00
CA ASN A 136 -3.08 3.42 -4.61
C ASN A 136 -3.15 4.62 -3.65
N GLU A 137 -3.34 4.38 -2.35
CA GLU A 137 -3.29 5.43 -1.33
C GLU A 137 -1.92 6.09 -1.25
N LEU A 138 -0.84 5.32 -1.30
CA LEU A 138 0.54 5.86 -1.30
C LEU A 138 0.78 6.73 -2.54
N LEU A 139 0.27 6.33 -3.70
CA LEU A 139 0.40 7.10 -4.94
C LEU A 139 -0.40 8.40 -4.95
N LYS A 140 -1.41 8.54 -4.09
CA LYS A 140 -2.29 9.71 -3.99
C LYS A 140 -1.77 10.77 -3.01
N SER A 141 -0.67 10.51 -2.30
CA SER A 141 -0.27 11.21 -1.07
C SER A 141 0.76 12.35 -1.21
N ASP A 142 0.71 13.16 -2.25
CA ASP A 142 1.68 14.27 -2.45
C ASP A 142 1.10 15.69 -2.48
N ASP A 143 -0.15 15.86 -2.07
CA ASP A 143 -0.72 17.20 -1.94
C ASP A 143 -0.51 17.72 -0.51
N TRP A 144 0.59 18.45 -0.32
CA TRP A 144 0.79 19.26 0.88
C TRP A 144 -0.07 20.52 0.75
N PHE A 145 -1.07 20.66 1.61
CA PHE A 145 -1.87 21.88 1.68
C PHE A 145 -1.32 22.81 2.76
N SER A 146 -0.73 23.94 2.36
CA SER A 146 -0.40 25.02 3.28
C SER A 146 -1.57 25.98 3.40
N PHE A 147 -2.06 26.20 4.61
CA PHE A 147 -3.03 27.26 4.89
C PHE A 147 -2.28 28.49 5.40
N ILE A 148 -2.56 29.63 4.77
CA ILE A 148 -2.12 30.94 5.26
C ILE A 148 -3.31 31.55 5.99
N ILE A 149 -3.18 31.74 7.30
CA ILE A 149 -4.18 32.44 8.10
C ILE A 149 -3.67 33.87 8.29
N ILE A 150 -4.41 34.82 7.71
CA ILE A 150 -4.12 36.26 7.84
C ILE A 150 -5.03 36.80 8.93
N PHE A 151 -4.45 37.23 10.05
CA PHE A 151 -5.18 37.96 11.08
C PHE A 151 -5.08 39.46 10.83
N GLY A 152 -6.22 40.09 10.57
CA GLY A 152 -6.35 41.54 10.42
C GLY A 152 -7.53 42.05 11.23
N THR A 153 -7.37 43.22 11.84
CA THR A 153 -8.45 43.93 12.52
C THR A 153 -9.00 45.00 11.59
N LEU A 154 -10.33 45.07 11.44
CA LEU A 154 -10.99 46.10 10.65
C LEU A 154 -11.75 47.02 11.61
N SER A 155 -11.27 48.25 11.75
CA SER A 155 -11.93 49.29 12.54
C SER A 155 -12.28 50.46 11.62
N GLY A 156 -13.56 50.69 11.39
CA GLY A 156 -14.05 51.74 10.49
C GLY A 156 -13.62 51.56 9.03
N ASN A 157 -12.95 52.57 8.46
CA ASN A 157 -12.56 52.63 7.04
C ASN A 157 -11.06 52.35 6.79
N THR A 158 -10.29 52.05 7.83
CA THR A 158 -8.85 51.77 7.77
C THR A 158 -8.57 50.28 7.95
N ARG A 159 -7.74 49.70 7.09
CA ARG A 159 -7.37 48.27 7.12
C ARG A 159 -5.93 48.14 7.60
N GLU A 160 -5.71 47.40 8.70
CA GLU A 160 -4.37 47.04 9.17
C GLU A 160 -4.21 45.52 9.24
N ILE A 161 -3.14 45.01 8.62
CA ILE A 161 -2.75 43.59 8.63
C ILE A 161 -1.70 43.43 9.73
N LEU A 162 -2.05 42.73 10.81
CA LEU A 162 -1.21 42.63 12.01
C LEU A 162 -0.12 41.57 11.88
N ARG A 163 -0.43 40.37 11.37
CA ARG A 163 0.56 39.31 11.12
C ARG A 163 0.04 38.18 10.24
N SER A 164 0.89 37.71 9.32
CA SER A 164 0.69 36.46 8.59
C SER A 164 1.52 35.37 9.25
N THR A 165 0.89 34.27 9.65
CA THR A 165 1.57 33.08 10.16
C THR A 165 1.18 31.91 9.26
N GLY A 166 2.14 31.36 8.52
CA GLY A 166 1.93 30.15 7.73
C GLY A 166 1.97 28.93 8.63
N VAL A 167 0.95 28.08 8.57
CA VAL A 167 0.95 26.78 9.24
C VAL A 167 1.00 25.70 8.16
N VAL A 168 2.11 24.97 8.11
CA VAL A 168 2.22 23.77 7.29
C VAL A 168 1.59 22.62 8.07
N ALA A 169 0.35 22.28 7.73
CA ALA A 169 -0.34 21.14 8.31
C ALA A 169 -0.19 19.94 7.37
N SER A 170 0.58 18.93 7.79
CA SER A 170 0.50 17.60 7.21
C SER A 170 -0.77 16.92 7.71
N LEU A 171 -1.91 17.25 7.11
CA LEU A 171 -3.17 16.56 7.40
C LEU A 171 -3.18 15.23 6.63
N PRO A 172 -3.16 14.06 7.30
CA PRO A 172 -3.54 12.83 6.62
C PRO A 172 -4.99 12.98 6.13
N CYS A 173 -5.28 12.47 4.94
CA CYS A 173 -6.49 12.71 4.15
C CYS A 173 -7.82 12.24 4.80
N VAL A 174 -7.82 11.86 6.09
CA VAL A 174 -8.95 11.30 6.83
C VAL A 174 -9.36 12.26 7.95
N PHE A 175 -9.94 13.40 7.59
CA PHE A 175 -10.66 14.27 8.54
C PHE A 175 -12.13 14.43 8.11
N THR A 176 -12.82 13.31 7.92
CA THR A 176 -14.30 13.29 7.91
C THR A 176 -14.78 13.36 9.36
N GLY A 177 -14.99 14.57 9.88
CA GLY A 177 -15.60 14.79 11.19
C GLY A 177 -14.90 15.87 12.02
N TRP A 178 -14.97 17.12 11.58
CA TRP A 178 -14.69 18.25 12.47
C TRP A 178 -15.85 18.39 13.46
N GLU A 179 -15.74 17.72 14.60
CA GLU A 179 -16.63 17.96 15.73
C GLU A 179 -16.28 19.30 16.38
N ARG A 180 -17.29 20.17 16.41
CA ARG A 180 -17.26 21.54 16.89
C ARG A 180 -17.00 21.55 18.40
N ARG A 181 -15.74 21.46 18.84
CA ARG A 181 -15.39 21.80 20.23
C ARG A 181 -15.39 23.32 20.38
N SER A 182 -16.53 23.80 20.87
CA SER A 182 -16.70 25.14 21.42
C SER A 182 -15.60 25.39 22.46
N ALA A 183 -14.72 26.35 22.18
CA ALA A 183 -13.82 26.89 23.18
C ALA A 183 -14.68 27.70 24.17
N THR A 184 -14.85 27.15 25.37
CA THR A 184 -15.41 27.87 26.51
C THR A 184 -14.35 28.82 27.05
N THR A 185 -14.75 30.09 27.07
CA THR A 185 -14.12 31.25 27.71
C THR A 185 -13.57 30.97 29.11
N MET A 186 -12.39 31.53 29.39
CA MET A 186 -12.04 32.08 30.71
C MET A 186 -11.87 33.59 30.55
#